data_AF-A0A966VJK8-F1
#
_entry.id   AF-A0A966VJK8-F1
#
_cell.length_a   1.000
_cell.length_b   1.000
_cell.length_c   1.000
_cell.angle_alpha   90.00
_cell.angle_beta   90.00
_cell.angle_gamma   90.00
#
_symmetry.space_group_name_H-M   'P 1'
#
loop_
_entity.id
_entity.type
_entity.pdbx_description
1 polymer ?
#
loop_
_entity_poly.entity_id
_entity_poly.type
_entity_poly.pdbx_seq_one_letter_code
_entity_poly.pdbx_strand_id
1 'polypeptide(L)'
;MKIIFAWISLLALQTCISNTPPVNYSKPVWTPQTQPQENLKKAYFASGCFWCVEAIFESVKGVEEVYSGYAGGFTKNPNYNQIGTGRTGHAEAVEVIYNPNIVSFATLLQVFFGSHDPTTPNRQGPDYGSQYRSIAFYTSDQERDQIQKYMALLTEKEIFSKEIVTEIKALETFYYAEEYHQNYEKNNPDNPYVQQVSIPRLKRFQKRYPELLKPTSEH
;
A
#
# COMPACT_ATOMS: atom_id res chain seq x y z
N MET A 1 45.06 -14.92 -53.43
CA MET A 1 44.75 -15.12 -52.00
C MET A 1 44.50 -13.74 -51.38
N LYS A 2 43.25 -13.33 -51.18
CA LYS A 2 42.89 -12.06 -50.52
C LYS A 2 42.15 -12.41 -49.23
N ILE A 3 42.79 -12.18 -48.09
CA ILE A 3 42.23 -12.45 -46.77
C ILE A 3 41.45 -11.21 -46.36
N ILE A 4 40.13 -11.31 -46.30
CA ILE A 4 39.22 -10.27 -45.81
C ILE A 4 39.11 -10.46 -44.29
N PHE A 5 39.72 -9.57 -43.51
CA PHE A 5 39.50 -9.51 -42.06
C PHE A 5 38.17 -8.80 -41.79
N ALA A 6 37.16 -9.57 -41.41
CA ALA A 6 35.90 -9.03 -40.88
C ALA A 6 36.13 -8.59 -39.42
N TRP A 7 36.15 -7.28 -39.20
CA TRP A 7 36.14 -6.69 -37.86
C TRP A 7 34.72 -6.70 -37.31
N ILE A 8 34.41 -7.70 -36.47
CA ILE A 8 33.18 -7.72 -35.69
C ILE A 8 33.42 -6.82 -34.46
N SER A 9 32.93 -5.59 -34.53
CA SER A 9 32.88 -4.68 -33.38
C SER A 9 31.81 -5.17 -32.39
N LEU A 10 32.25 -5.88 -31.35
CA LEU A 10 31.39 -6.28 -30.23
C LEU A 10 31.09 -5.03 -29.38
N LEU A 11 29.99 -4.33 -29.67
CA LEU A 11 29.49 -3.26 -28.80
C LEU A 11 28.93 -3.92 -27.52
N ALA A 12 29.74 -3.94 -26.46
CA ALA A 12 29.26 -4.30 -25.13
C ALA A 12 28.38 -3.16 -24.61
N LEU A 13 27.06 -3.30 -24.73
CA LEU A 13 26.11 -2.49 -24.00
C LEU A 13 26.24 -2.82 -22.51
N GLN A 14 27.10 -2.08 -21.80
CA GLN A 14 27.08 -2.05 -20.35
C GLN A 14 25.80 -1.34 -19.93
N THR A 15 24.73 -2.10 -19.72
CA THR A 15 23.59 -1.62 -18.94
C THR A 15 24.11 -1.35 -17.54
N CYS A 16 24.24 -0.07 -17.18
CA CYS A 16 24.46 0.34 -15.80
C CYS A 16 23.24 -0.10 -14.97
N ILE A 17 23.23 -1.34 -14.50
CA ILE A 17 22.43 -1.72 -13.34
C ILE A 17 23.11 -0.97 -12.19
N SER A 18 22.55 0.17 -11.78
CA SER A 18 23.06 0.93 -10.66
C SER A 18 22.86 0.11 -9.38
N ASN A 19 23.88 -0.68 -9.02
CA ASN A 19 23.90 -1.51 -7.83
C ASN A 19 23.97 -0.71 -6.52
N THR A 20 23.81 0.62 -6.54
CA THR A 20 23.87 1.47 -5.35
C THR A 20 22.76 1.11 -4.36
N PRO A 21 23.10 0.62 -3.15
CA PRO A 21 22.10 0.26 -2.14
C PRO A 21 21.28 1.48 -1.73
N PRO A 22 20.05 1.26 -1.20
CA PRO A 22 19.27 2.35 -0.63
C PRO A 22 20.04 3.01 0.52
N VAL A 23 19.81 4.31 0.68
CA VAL A 23 20.50 5.17 1.64
C VAL A 23 19.57 5.44 2.81
N ASN A 24 20.08 5.29 4.03
CA ASN A 24 19.39 5.69 5.24
C ASN A 24 19.49 7.22 5.41
N TYR A 25 18.36 7.90 5.55
CA TYR A 25 18.35 9.33 5.87
C TYR A 25 18.23 9.57 7.38
N SER A 26 18.75 10.71 7.85
CA SER A 26 18.74 11.07 9.27
C SER A 26 17.39 11.59 9.76
N LYS A 27 16.58 12.17 8.85
CA LYS A 27 15.26 12.76 9.14
C LYS A 27 14.19 12.15 8.24
N PRO A 28 12.94 12.02 8.71
CA PRO A 28 11.82 11.64 7.86
C PRO A 28 11.58 12.71 6.80
N VAL A 29 11.00 12.30 5.66
CA VAL A 29 10.67 13.22 4.56
C VAL A 29 9.53 14.17 4.91
N TRP A 30 8.59 13.72 5.72
CA TRP A 30 7.45 14.48 6.18
C TRP A 30 6.84 13.83 7.44
N THR A 31 6.08 14.61 8.20
CA THR A 31 5.29 14.13 9.35
C THR A 31 3.97 14.91 9.43
N PRO A 32 2.87 14.26 9.84
CA PRO A 32 1.61 14.95 10.11
C PRO A 32 1.79 16.08 11.12
N GLN A 33 1.08 17.19 10.90
CA GLN A 33 1.12 18.36 11.78
C GLN A 33 0.16 18.23 12.97
N THR A 34 -0.82 17.34 12.88
CA THR A 34 -1.85 17.11 13.90
C THR A 34 -1.66 15.75 14.55
N GLN A 35 -1.93 15.67 15.85
CA GLN A 35 -1.99 14.41 16.57
C GLN A 35 -3.43 13.89 16.55
N PRO A 36 -3.64 12.57 16.34
CA PRO A 36 -4.96 11.97 16.47
C PRO A 36 -5.54 12.20 17.87
N GLN A 37 -6.86 12.29 17.96
CA GLN A 37 -7.56 12.36 19.25
C GLN A 37 -7.32 11.08 20.06
N GLU A 38 -7.27 11.17 21.40
CA GLU A 38 -6.90 10.06 22.29
C GLU A 38 -7.82 8.83 22.20
N ASN A 39 -9.06 9.00 21.74
CA ASN A 39 -10.05 7.93 21.59
C ASN A 39 -9.94 7.16 20.26
N LEU A 40 -9.05 7.56 19.35
CA LEU A 40 -8.87 6.93 18.06
C LEU A 40 -7.82 5.82 18.13
N LYS A 41 -7.97 4.81 17.28
CA LYS A 41 -7.02 3.72 17.09
C LYS A 41 -6.39 3.79 15.71
N LYS A 42 -5.29 3.07 15.54
CA LYS A 42 -4.53 2.99 14.30
C LYS A 42 -4.51 1.56 13.78
N ALA A 43 -4.58 1.40 12.47
CA ALA A 43 -4.38 0.14 11.76
C ALA A 43 -3.50 0.40 10.54
N TYR A 44 -2.73 -0.60 10.10
CA TYR A 44 -1.73 -0.41 9.05
C TYR A 44 -1.82 -1.50 7.99
N PHE A 45 -1.85 -1.08 6.72
CA PHE A 45 -2.07 -1.99 5.59
C PHE A 45 -1.23 -1.61 4.39
N ALA A 46 -0.76 -2.59 3.61
CA ALA A 46 -0.19 -2.41 2.29
C ALA A 46 -0.98 -3.27 1.28
N SER A 47 -1.49 -2.69 0.20
CA SER A 47 -2.30 -3.42 -0.79
C SER A 47 -2.22 -2.81 -2.19
N GLY A 48 -1.01 -2.55 -2.66
CA GLY A 48 -0.74 -1.87 -3.93
C GLY A 48 -0.50 -0.38 -3.77
N CYS A 49 -0.75 0.40 -4.83
CA CYS A 49 -0.57 1.85 -4.82
C CYS A 49 -1.34 2.50 -3.65
N PHE A 50 -0.63 3.17 -2.75
CA PHE A 50 -1.22 3.76 -1.55
C PHE A 50 -2.23 4.87 -1.81
N TRP A 51 -2.19 5.56 -2.97
CA TRP A 51 -3.17 6.58 -3.33
C TRP A 51 -4.57 5.97 -3.46
N CYS A 52 -4.64 4.76 -4.02
CA CYS A 52 -5.89 4.03 -4.12
C CYS A 52 -6.37 3.55 -2.75
N VAL A 53 -5.43 3.10 -1.92
CA VAL A 53 -5.73 2.49 -0.62
C VAL A 53 -6.21 3.56 0.37
N GLU A 54 -5.55 4.72 0.36
CA GLU A 54 -5.91 5.92 1.11
C GLU A 54 -7.36 6.31 0.81
N ALA A 55 -7.69 6.58 -0.46
CA ALA A 55 -9.03 6.98 -0.87
C ALA A 55 -10.12 5.95 -0.51
N ILE A 56 -9.79 4.65 -0.55
CA ILE A 56 -10.70 3.58 -0.11
C ILE A 56 -10.98 3.70 1.39
N PHE A 57 -9.96 3.77 2.23
CA PHE A 57 -10.17 3.85 3.68
C PHE A 57 -10.79 5.19 4.11
N GLU A 58 -10.43 6.31 3.48
CA GLU A 58 -11.04 7.63 3.76
C GLU A 58 -12.56 7.62 3.52
N SER A 59 -13.04 6.79 2.60
CA SER A 59 -14.48 6.64 2.29
C SER A 59 -15.27 5.83 3.34
N VAL A 60 -14.60 5.17 4.28
CA VAL A 60 -15.23 4.25 5.25
C VAL A 60 -15.73 5.00 6.48
N LYS A 61 -16.98 4.73 6.89
CA LYS A 61 -17.57 5.32 8.09
C LYS A 61 -16.75 4.97 9.33
N GLY A 62 -16.49 5.96 10.18
CA GLY A 62 -15.67 5.82 11.37
C GLY A 62 -14.17 5.81 11.12
N VAL A 63 -13.70 5.86 9.87
CA VAL A 63 -12.32 6.25 9.57
C VAL A 63 -12.23 7.76 9.56
N GLU A 64 -11.39 8.32 10.43
CA GLU A 64 -11.24 9.76 10.61
C GLU A 64 -10.17 10.34 9.68
N GLU A 65 -9.06 9.61 9.52
CA GLU A 65 -7.92 10.08 8.73
C GLU A 65 -7.13 8.89 8.20
N VAL A 66 -6.49 9.06 7.04
CA VAL A 66 -5.60 8.06 6.45
C VAL A 66 -4.34 8.74 5.94
N TYR A 67 -3.18 8.20 6.32
CA TYR A 67 -1.90 8.70 5.81
C TYR A 67 -1.19 7.65 4.97
N SER A 68 -0.78 8.05 3.77
CA SER A 68 0.10 7.29 2.89
C SER A 68 1.54 7.28 3.41
N GLY A 69 2.23 6.15 3.30
CA GLY A 69 3.59 5.97 3.80
C GLY A 69 4.26 4.67 3.37
N TYR A 70 5.36 4.36 4.07
CA TYR A 70 6.27 3.26 3.75
C TYR A 70 6.53 2.41 5.01
N ALA A 71 6.30 1.09 4.91
CA ALA A 71 6.45 0.18 6.06
C ALA A 71 6.92 -1.22 5.64
N GLY A 72 7.41 -1.99 6.61
CA GLY A 72 7.78 -3.40 6.42
C GLY A 72 9.15 -3.66 5.79
N GLY A 73 9.93 -2.61 5.52
CA GLY A 73 11.31 -2.69 5.03
C GLY A 73 12.36 -2.37 6.10
N PHE A 74 13.60 -2.16 5.64
CA PHE A 74 14.78 -2.00 6.50
C PHE A 74 15.52 -0.67 6.29
N THR A 75 15.12 0.14 5.31
CA THR A 75 15.77 1.43 5.05
C THR A 75 15.18 2.50 5.96
N LYS A 76 16.02 3.24 6.67
CA LYS A 76 15.58 4.30 7.57
C LYS A 76 15.23 5.57 6.80
N ASN A 77 14.04 6.11 7.09
CA ASN A 77 13.51 7.35 6.51
C ASN A 77 13.57 7.36 4.97
N PRO A 78 13.03 6.35 4.27
CA PRO A 78 13.11 6.29 2.81
C PRO A 78 12.27 7.41 2.17
N ASN A 79 12.56 7.74 0.92
CA ASN A 79 11.74 8.62 0.09
C ASN A 79 11.14 7.87 -1.10
N TYR A 80 10.17 8.47 -1.79
CA TYR A 80 9.45 7.84 -2.89
C TYR A 80 10.38 7.30 -3.98
N ASN A 81 11.42 8.06 -4.33
CA ASN A 81 12.40 7.66 -5.35
C ASN A 81 13.13 6.37 -4.96
N GLN A 82 13.47 6.17 -3.68
CA GLN A 82 14.08 4.94 -3.21
C GLN A 82 13.09 3.78 -3.19
N ILE A 83 11.85 4.04 -2.75
CA ILE A 83 10.78 3.03 -2.69
C ILE A 83 10.49 2.46 -4.07
N GLY A 84 10.39 3.29 -5.10
CA GLY A 84 10.15 2.87 -6.48
C GLY A 84 11.19 1.92 -7.06
N THR A 85 12.37 1.81 -6.44
CA THR A 85 13.40 0.82 -6.83
C THR A 85 13.09 -0.60 -6.34
N GLY A 86 12.20 -0.76 -5.37
CA GLY A 86 11.91 -2.04 -4.69
C GLY A 86 13.02 -2.52 -3.73
N ARG A 87 14.11 -1.75 -3.57
CA ARG A 87 15.32 -2.18 -2.84
C ARG A 87 15.33 -1.84 -1.37
N THR A 88 14.42 -0.97 -0.91
CA THR A 88 14.34 -0.54 0.50
C THR A 88 13.71 -1.59 1.42
N GLY A 89 13.06 -2.60 0.82
CA GLY A 89 12.23 -3.59 1.50
C GLY A 89 10.84 -3.09 1.90
N HIS A 90 10.58 -1.79 1.81
CA HIS A 90 9.29 -1.21 2.21
C HIS A 90 8.22 -1.48 1.17
N ALA A 91 6.98 -1.62 1.63
CA ALA A 91 5.78 -1.49 0.81
C ALA A 91 5.20 -0.09 0.94
N GLU A 92 4.55 0.38 -0.11
CA GLU A 92 3.55 1.44 -0.01
C GLU A 92 2.43 0.95 0.91
N ALA A 93 2.20 1.70 1.97
CA ALA A 93 1.32 1.36 3.06
C ALA A 93 0.51 2.58 3.50
N VAL A 94 -0.54 2.33 4.28
CA VAL A 94 -1.35 3.38 4.90
C VAL A 94 -1.40 3.20 6.42
N GLU A 95 -1.42 4.31 7.15
CA GLU A 95 -1.89 4.39 8.54
C GLU A 95 -3.35 4.82 8.50
N VAL A 96 -4.25 3.96 8.97
CA VAL A 96 -5.70 4.22 9.07
C VAL A 96 -6.03 4.59 10.51
N ILE A 97 -6.46 5.83 10.73
CA ILE A 97 -6.91 6.33 12.03
C ILE A 97 -8.43 6.21 12.08
N TYR A 98 -8.95 5.48 13.07
CA TYR A 98 -10.36 5.14 13.13
C TYR A 98 -10.94 5.19 14.54
N ASN A 99 -12.24 5.47 14.62
CA ASN A 99 -13.01 5.41 15.86
C ASN A 99 -13.50 3.98 16.12
N PRO A 100 -12.96 3.28 17.14
CA PRO A 100 -13.30 1.88 17.40
C PRO A 100 -14.74 1.66 17.85
N ASN A 101 -15.47 2.72 18.23
CA ASN A 101 -16.90 2.65 18.57
C ASN A 101 -17.81 2.66 17.34
N ILE A 102 -17.28 3.02 16.16
CA ILE A 102 -18.03 3.11 14.90
C ILE A 102 -17.60 1.99 13.94
N VAL A 103 -16.31 1.74 13.83
CA VAL A 103 -15.74 0.71 12.95
C VAL A 103 -14.73 -0.15 13.70
N SER A 104 -14.81 -1.46 13.52
CA SER A 104 -13.92 -2.41 14.19
C SER A 104 -12.70 -2.73 13.33
N PHE A 105 -11.61 -3.19 13.94
CA PHE A 105 -10.46 -3.72 13.19
C PHE A 105 -10.84 -4.87 12.24
N ALA A 106 -11.75 -5.75 12.65
CA ALA A 106 -12.26 -6.81 11.77
C ALA A 106 -13.00 -6.26 10.54
N THR A 107 -13.71 -5.14 10.69
CA THR A 107 -14.31 -4.42 9.56
C THR A 107 -13.25 -3.78 8.66
N LEU A 108 -12.16 -3.25 9.23
CA LEU A 108 -11.03 -2.76 8.42
C LEU A 108 -10.34 -3.89 7.64
N LEU A 109 -10.27 -5.12 8.18
CA LEU A 109 -9.82 -6.29 7.42
C LEU A 109 -10.77 -6.62 6.26
N GLN A 110 -12.09 -6.46 6.45
CA GLN A 110 -13.07 -6.59 5.36
C GLN A 110 -12.83 -5.54 4.26
N VAL A 111 -12.55 -4.28 4.62
CA VAL A 111 -12.18 -3.24 3.67
C VAL A 111 -10.89 -3.60 2.93
N PHE A 112 -9.86 -4.02 3.67
CA PHE A 112 -8.57 -4.41 3.14
C PHE A 112 -8.69 -5.55 2.12
N PHE A 113 -9.20 -6.72 2.51
CA PHE A 113 -9.33 -7.86 1.61
C PHE A 113 -10.40 -7.66 0.54
N GLY A 114 -11.43 -6.85 0.80
CA GLY A 114 -12.50 -6.56 -0.14
C GLY A 114 -12.13 -5.59 -1.27
N SER A 115 -11.00 -4.86 -1.13
CA SER A 115 -10.61 -3.77 -2.02
C SER A 115 -9.38 -4.04 -2.89
N HIS A 116 -8.74 -5.20 -2.76
CA HIS A 116 -7.57 -5.59 -3.56
C HIS A 116 -7.59 -7.07 -3.96
N ASP A 117 -6.61 -7.50 -4.77
CA ASP A 117 -6.35 -8.92 -5.03
C ASP A 117 -5.23 -9.38 -4.08
N PRO A 118 -5.55 -10.14 -3.02
CA PRO A 118 -4.56 -10.60 -2.05
C PRO A 118 -3.81 -11.85 -2.52
N THR A 119 -4.02 -12.30 -3.77
CA THR A 119 -3.45 -13.54 -4.32
C THR A 119 -2.29 -13.30 -5.29
N THR A 120 -1.99 -12.03 -5.60
CA THR A 120 -0.91 -11.66 -6.51
C THR A 120 0.35 -11.24 -5.75
N PRO A 121 1.43 -12.04 -5.78
CA PRO A 121 2.66 -11.68 -5.09
C PRO A 121 3.33 -10.47 -5.75
N ASN A 122 3.77 -9.51 -4.93
CA ASN A 122 4.53 -8.32 -5.37
C ASN A 122 3.89 -7.56 -6.54
N ARG A 123 2.57 -7.47 -6.54
CA ARG A 123 1.81 -6.82 -7.60
C ARG A 123 0.41 -6.46 -7.11
N GLN A 124 -0.11 -5.34 -7.60
CA GLN A 124 -1.55 -5.11 -7.60
C GLN A 124 -1.99 -4.45 -8.91
N GLY A 125 -2.87 -5.10 -9.66
CA GLY A 125 -3.34 -4.60 -10.96
C GLY A 125 -2.17 -4.28 -11.93
N PRO A 126 -2.01 -3.02 -12.39
CA PRO A 126 -0.92 -2.61 -13.27
C PRO A 126 0.41 -2.34 -12.54
N ASP A 127 0.42 -2.34 -11.20
CA ASP A 127 1.60 -1.96 -10.40
C ASP A 127 2.41 -3.19 -10.00
N TYR A 128 3.66 -3.26 -10.44
CA TYR A 128 4.56 -4.39 -10.24
C TYR A 128 5.76 -4.01 -9.37
N GLY A 129 6.09 -4.87 -8.41
CA GLY A 129 7.23 -4.69 -7.52
C GLY A 129 6.91 -5.03 -6.08
N SER A 130 7.94 -5.32 -5.30
CA SER A 130 7.82 -5.64 -3.87
C SER A 130 7.17 -4.51 -3.07
N GLN A 131 7.29 -3.27 -3.54
CA GLN A 131 6.65 -2.11 -2.93
C GLN A 131 5.12 -2.15 -3.01
N TYR A 132 4.53 -2.97 -3.89
CA TYR A 132 3.08 -3.10 -4.07
C TYR A 132 2.49 -4.40 -3.49
N ARG A 133 3.29 -5.15 -2.72
CA ARG A 133 2.85 -6.43 -2.13
C ARG A 133 1.80 -6.22 -1.04
N SER A 134 1.00 -7.26 -0.81
CA SER A 134 -0.05 -7.27 0.22
C SER A 134 0.53 -7.57 1.61
N ILE A 135 0.29 -6.69 2.58
CA ILE A 135 0.69 -6.86 3.98
C ILE A 135 -0.42 -6.35 4.89
N ALA A 136 -0.82 -7.19 5.86
CA ALA A 136 -1.61 -6.77 7.01
C ALA A 136 -0.67 -6.67 8.22
N PHE A 137 -0.45 -5.45 8.70
CA PHE A 137 0.43 -5.22 9.83
C PHE A 137 -0.34 -5.34 11.15
N TYR A 138 0.34 -5.80 12.20
CA TYR A 138 -0.19 -5.83 13.56
C TYR A 138 0.71 -5.08 14.53
N THR A 139 0.09 -4.43 15.52
CA THR A 139 0.76 -3.76 16.64
C THR A 139 0.48 -4.45 17.98
N SER A 140 -0.41 -5.45 17.98
CA SER A 140 -0.74 -6.29 19.14
C SER A 140 -0.99 -7.74 18.73
N ASP A 141 -0.89 -8.67 19.68
CA ASP A 141 -1.24 -10.08 19.46
C ASP A 141 -2.72 -10.24 19.07
N GLN A 142 -3.61 -9.40 19.60
CA GLN A 142 -5.02 -9.42 19.24
C GLN A 142 -5.24 -9.11 17.75
N GLU A 143 -4.57 -8.10 17.20
CA GLU A 143 -4.64 -7.79 15.77
C GLU A 143 -4.07 -8.92 14.92
N ARG A 144 -2.93 -9.51 15.31
CA ARG A 144 -2.34 -10.67 14.62
C ARG A 144 -3.34 -11.82 14.54
N ASP A 145 -3.95 -12.18 15.67
CA ASP A 145 -4.90 -13.29 15.74
C ASP A 145 -6.18 -12.98 14.93
N GLN A 146 -6.62 -11.72 14.88
CA GLN A 146 -7.74 -11.31 14.04
C GLN A 146 -7.41 -11.42 12.54
N ILE A 147 -6.22 -11.00 12.11
CA ILE A 147 -5.78 -11.15 10.71
C ILE A 147 -5.75 -12.63 10.32
N GLN A 148 -5.13 -13.48 11.14
CA GLN A 148 -5.04 -14.92 10.90
C GLN A 148 -6.43 -15.57 10.78
N LYS A 149 -7.34 -15.27 11.71
CA LYS A 149 -8.71 -15.78 11.68
C LYS A 149 -9.47 -15.31 10.45
N TYR A 150 -9.29 -14.05 10.06
CA TYR A 150 -9.97 -13.50 8.87
C TYR A 150 -9.46 -14.17 7.59
N MET A 151 -8.14 -14.34 7.44
CA MET A 151 -7.57 -15.08 6.31
C MET A 151 -8.04 -16.54 6.27
N ALA A 152 -8.07 -17.23 7.41
CA ALA A 152 -8.59 -18.60 7.47
C ALA A 152 -10.07 -18.67 7.05
N LEU A 153 -10.90 -17.72 7.48
CA LEU A 153 -12.29 -17.62 7.07
C LEU A 153 -12.43 -17.40 5.55
N LEU A 154 -11.63 -16.51 4.96
CA LEU A 154 -11.65 -16.27 3.51
C LEU A 154 -11.28 -17.52 2.71
N THR A 155 -10.30 -18.29 3.20
CA THR A 155 -9.89 -19.56 2.61
C THR A 155 -10.98 -20.62 2.74
N GLU A 156 -11.58 -20.79 3.94
CA GLU A 156 -12.69 -21.74 4.17
C GLU A 156 -13.90 -21.44 3.28
N LYS A 157 -14.19 -20.16 3.06
CA LYS A 157 -15.31 -19.70 2.24
C LYS A 157 -14.99 -19.62 0.75
N GLU A 158 -13.78 -20.02 0.34
CA GLU A 158 -13.32 -19.99 -1.06
C GLU A 158 -13.56 -18.63 -1.74
N ILE A 159 -13.40 -17.53 -0.98
CA ILE A 159 -13.68 -16.17 -1.49
C ILE A 159 -12.74 -15.82 -2.66
N PHE A 160 -11.53 -16.35 -2.64
CA PHE A 160 -10.53 -16.17 -3.69
C PHE A 160 -10.23 -17.51 -4.38
N SER A 161 -10.17 -17.47 -5.71
CA SER A 161 -9.83 -18.65 -6.55
C SER A 161 -8.39 -19.15 -6.41
N LYS A 162 -7.53 -18.37 -5.73
CA LYS A 162 -6.11 -18.64 -5.52
C LYS A 162 -5.78 -18.40 -4.06
N GLU A 163 -4.67 -19.00 -3.63
CA GLU A 163 -4.15 -18.83 -2.28
C GLU A 163 -3.86 -17.34 -1.97
N ILE A 164 -4.23 -16.92 -0.77
CA ILE A 164 -3.92 -15.58 -0.25
C ILE A 164 -2.43 -15.53 0.09
N VAL A 165 -1.71 -14.57 -0.50
CA VAL A 165 -0.27 -14.36 -0.29
C VAL A 165 0.04 -13.14 0.60
N THR A 166 -0.98 -12.56 1.23
CA THR A 166 -0.84 -11.46 2.18
C THR A 166 0.12 -11.81 3.32
N GLU A 167 1.14 -10.98 3.54
CA GLU A 167 2.02 -11.10 4.69
C GLU A 167 1.30 -10.65 5.98
N ILE A 168 1.48 -11.39 7.08
CA ILE A 168 1.08 -10.96 8.43
C ILE A 168 2.36 -10.55 9.16
N LYS A 169 2.54 -9.25 9.44
CA LYS A 169 3.84 -8.72 9.91
C LYS A 169 3.69 -7.75 11.09
N ALA A 170 4.57 -7.84 12.08
CA ALA A 170 4.64 -6.83 13.14
C ALA A 170 5.02 -5.47 12.54
N LEU A 171 4.35 -4.39 12.94
CA LEU A 171 4.77 -3.05 12.56
C LEU A 171 5.97 -2.62 13.42
N GLU A 172 7.14 -2.49 12.80
CA GLU A 172 8.34 -1.94 13.45
C GLU A 172 8.37 -0.41 13.38
N THR A 173 8.21 0.15 12.18
CA THR A 173 8.19 1.59 11.94
C THR A 173 7.36 1.90 10.71
N PHE A 174 6.59 2.98 10.78
CA PHE A 174 5.88 3.57 9.66
C PHE A 174 6.54 4.91 9.30
N TYR A 175 6.96 5.08 8.06
CA TYR A 175 7.50 6.34 7.56
C TYR A 175 6.43 7.02 6.70
N TYR A 176 5.94 8.18 7.11
CA TYR A 176 5.00 8.94 6.28
C TYR A 176 5.65 9.32 4.95
N ALA A 177 4.88 9.16 3.89
CA ALA A 177 5.28 9.62 2.56
C ALA A 177 5.26 11.15 2.52
N GLU A 178 5.92 11.70 1.50
CA GLU A 178 5.95 13.11 1.22
C GLU A 178 4.53 13.72 1.18
N GLU A 179 4.39 14.98 1.58
CA GLU A 179 3.10 15.68 1.66
C GLU A 179 2.29 15.59 0.37
N TYR A 180 2.96 15.67 -0.79
CA TYR A 180 2.30 15.64 -2.09
C TYR A 180 1.67 14.28 -2.43
N HIS A 181 1.97 13.22 -1.67
CA HIS A 181 1.31 11.91 -1.81
C HIS A 181 0.07 11.75 -0.94
N GLN A 182 -0.14 12.64 0.03
CA GLN A 182 -1.32 12.59 0.90
C GLN A 182 -2.53 13.15 0.14
N ASN A 183 -3.68 12.51 0.29
CA ASN A 183 -4.92 12.85 -0.42
C ASN A 183 -4.72 12.91 -1.96
N TYR A 184 -3.87 12.03 -2.52
CA TYR A 184 -3.41 12.19 -3.91
C TYR A 184 -4.56 12.12 -4.93
N GLU A 185 -5.47 11.14 -4.78
CA GLU A 185 -6.63 10.99 -5.67
C GLU A 185 -7.53 12.24 -5.65
N LYS A 186 -7.79 12.79 -4.46
CA LYS A 186 -8.59 14.01 -4.27
C LYS A 186 -7.93 15.25 -4.87
N ASN A 187 -6.62 15.38 -4.69
CA ASN A 187 -5.85 16.56 -5.12
C ASN A 187 -5.48 16.52 -6.61
N ASN A 188 -5.51 15.34 -7.25
CA ASN A 188 -5.11 15.15 -8.64
C ASN A 188 -6.17 14.39 -9.44
N PRO A 189 -7.43 14.86 -9.48
CA PRO A 189 -8.53 14.11 -10.08
C PRO A 189 -8.29 13.86 -11.58
N ASP A 190 -7.63 14.77 -12.30
CA ASP A 190 -7.38 14.63 -13.74
C ASP A 190 -6.13 13.78 -14.08
N ASN A 191 -5.41 13.27 -13.06
CA ASN A 191 -4.26 12.42 -13.32
C ASN A 191 -4.70 11.13 -14.05
N PRO A 192 -4.04 10.74 -15.16
CA PRO A 192 -4.43 9.56 -15.93
C PRO A 192 -4.45 8.26 -15.12
N TYR A 193 -3.49 8.08 -14.20
CA TYR A 193 -3.46 6.93 -13.30
C TYR A 193 -4.66 6.95 -12.33
N VAL A 194 -4.97 8.12 -11.76
CA VAL A 194 -6.15 8.28 -10.89
C VAL A 194 -7.44 7.92 -11.62
N GLN A 195 -7.62 8.44 -12.84
CA GLN A 195 -8.80 8.18 -13.67
C GLN A 195 -8.94 6.70 -14.10
N GLN A 196 -7.83 6.05 -14.43
CA GLN A 196 -7.85 4.71 -15.04
C GLN A 196 -7.71 3.58 -14.02
N VAL A 197 -7.13 3.85 -12.84
CA VAL A 197 -6.79 2.84 -11.83
C VAL A 197 -7.47 3.13 -10.49
N SER A 198 -7.21 4.30 -9.92
CA SER A 198 -7.63 4.65 -8.55
C SER A 198 -9.15 4.78 -8.42
N ILE A 199 -9.77 5.70 -9.18
CA ILE A 199 -11.22 5.92 -9.17
C ILE A 199 -12.00 4.63 -9.50
N PRO A 200 -11.63 3.84 -10.54
CA PRO A 200 -12.30 2.57 -10.79
C PRO A 200 -12.19 1.57 -9.63
N ARG A 201 -11.05 1.52 -8.92
CA ARG A 201 -10.86 0.66 -7.75
C ARG A 201 -11.75 1.11 -6.59
N LEU A 202 -11.78 2.40 -6.28
CA LEU A 202 -12.66 2.97 -5.26
C LEU A 202 -14.14 2.71 -5.57
N LYS A 203 -14.59 2.98 -6.80
CA LYS A 203 -16.00 2.75 -7.21
C LYS A 203 -16.41 1.29 -7.12
N ARG A 204 -15.52 0.34 -7.46
CA ARG A 204 -15.80 -1.10 -7.28
C ARG A 204 -15.99 -1.47 -5.81
N PHE A 205 -15.16 -0.91 -4.92
CA PHE A 205 -15.30 -1.10 -3.48
C PHE A 205 -16.61 -0.51 -2.97
N GLN A 206 -16.90 0.76 -3.29
CA GLN A 206 -18.13 1.46 -2.87
C GLN A 206 -19.40 0.74 -3.32
N LYS A 207 -19.42 0.24 -4.57
CA LYS A 207 -20.55 -0.55 -5.08
C LYS A 207 -20.75 -1.86 -4.34
N ARG A 208 -19.67 -2.49 -3.86
CA ARG A 208 -19.69 -3.79 -3.20
C ARG A 208 -20.06 -3.68 -1.72
N TYR A 209 -19.65 -2.61 -1.05
CA TYR A 209 -19.82 -2.41 0.38
C TYR A 209 -20.47 -1.05 0.72
N PRO A 210 -21.66 -0.74 0.17
CA PRO A 210 -22.33 0.54 0.42
C PRO A 210 -22.62 0.78 1.92
N GLU A 211 -22.79 -0.29 2.69
CA GLU A 211 -23.03 -0.24 4.13
C GLU A 211 -21.82 0.21 4.95
N LEU A 212 -20.62 0.18 4.38
CA LEU A 212 -19.38 0.60 5.04
C LEU A 212 -19.04 2.06 4.79
N LEU A 213 -19.74 2.74 3.87
CA LEU A 213 -19.38 4.08 3.42
C LEU A 213 -19.87 5.16 4.38
N LYS A 214 -19.14 6.28 4.41
CA LYS A 214 -19.61 7.53 5.02
C LYS A 214 -20.90 8.00 4.32
N PRO A 215 -21.82 8.66 5.04
CA PRO A 215 -22.95 9.33 4.41
C PRO A 215 -22.48 10.34 3.37
N THR A 216 -23.22 10.49 2.27
CA THR A 216 -22.87 11.32 1.09
C THR A 216 -22.60 12.80 1.41
N SER A 217 -22.92 13.28 2.62
CA SER A 217 -22.65 14.65 3.08
C SER A 217 -21.25 14.90 3.64
N GLU A 218 -20.38 13.89 3.70
CA GLU A 218 -19.05 13.96 4.34
C GLU A 218 -17.87 13.86 3.34
N HIS A 219 -18.10 14.15 2.06
CA HIS A 219 -17.06 14.13 1.01
C HIS A 219 -16.86 15.48 0.33
#